data_AF-A0A497G5R8-F1
#
_entry.id   AF-A0A497G5R8-F1
#
_cell.length_a   1.000
_cell.length_b   1.000
_cell.length_c   1.000
_cell.angle_alpha   90.00
_cell.angle_beta   90.00
_cell.angle_gamma   90.00
#
_symmetry.space_group_name_H-M   'P 1'
#
loop_
_entity.id
_entity.type
_entity.pdbx_description
1 polymer ?
#
loop_
_entity_poly.entity_id
_entity_poly.type
_entity_poly.pdbx_seq_one_letter_code
_entity_poly.pdbx_strand_id
1 'polypeptide(L)'
;MRLRLLLIALLLAAVAAPHTHAGTARKEALVRFADVVWLKVSVETPEELVAAEEYELRITVRIVEVDGELNKLIIKGIKITLGSCSMEYVPDTPVVLSAGGYKEFRVRLKPRFFAANMAPGDVRDDNLRIDFAYYLEARRGRGEAVQEIIDSGLYTGFASIPVRVLAPRTYVYVQPRL
;
A
#
# COMPACT_ATOMS: atom_id res chain seq x y z
N MET A 1 18.29 -23.09 -40.29
CA MET A 1 17.02 -23.08 -39.51
C MET A 1 17.22 -22.93 -38.00
N ARG A 2 18.18 -23.63 -37.37
CA ARG A 2 18.37 -23.61 -35.90
C ARG A 2 18.67 -22.23 -35.30
N LEU A 3 19.48 -21.40 -35.99
CA LEU A 3 19.83 -20.05 -35.51
C LEU A 3 18.63 -19.09 -35.48
N ARG A 4 17.70 -19.19 -36.45
CA ARG A 4 16.49 -18.35 -36.50
C ARG A 4 15.50 -18.71 -35.39
N LEU A 5 15.33 -20.01 -35.10
CA LEU A 5 14.51 -20.48 -33.99
C LEU A 5 15.08 -20.04 -32.63
N LEU A 6 16.41 -20.04 -32.48
CA LEU A 6 17.07 -19.59 -31.27
C LEU A 6 16.91 -18.07 -31.06
N LEU A 7 17.00 -17.27 -32.14
CA LEU A 7 16.77 -15.83 -32.08
C LEU A 7 15.32 -15.48 -31.73
N ILE A 8 14.35 -16.21 -32.31
CA ILE A 8 12.92 -16.01 -32.03
C ILE A 8 12.61 -16.40 -30.58
N ALA A 9 13.16 -17.51 -30.09
CA ALA A 9 13.00 -17.92 -28.70
C ALA A 9 13.63 -16.91 -27.72
N LEU A 10 14.78 -16.34 -28.07
CA LEU A 10 15.45 -15.32 -27.25
C LEU A 10 14.65 -13.99 -27.23
N LEU A 11 14.07 -13.60 -28.37
CA LEU A 11 13.19 -12.43 -28.45
C LEU A 11 11.88 -12.63 -27.67
N LEU A 12 11.25 -13.81 -27.75
CA LEU A 12 10.07 -14.12 -26.94
C LEU A 12 10.40 -14.14 -25.44
N ALA A 13 11.55 -14.69 -25.05
CA ALA A 13 12.00 -14.69 -23.66
C ALA A 13 12.29 -13.29 -23.13
N ALA A 14 12.80 -12.38 -23.96
CA ALA A 14 13.04 -10.98 -23.59
C ALA A 14 11.73 -10.18 -23.44
N VAL A 15 10.68 -10.51 -24.20
CA VAL A 15 9.34 -9.91 -24.06
C VAL A 15 8.57 -10.49 -22.87
N ALA A 16 8.81 -11.75 -22.53
CA ALA A 16 8.19 -12.41 -21.38
C ALA A 16 8.97 -12.25 -20.06
N ALA A 17 10.15 -11.62 -20.09
CA ALA A 17 10.90 -11.34 -18.88
C ALA A 17 10.06 -10.37 -18.02
N PRO A 18 9.68 -10.76 -16.78
CA PRO A 18 9.03 -9.83 -15.89
C PRO A 18 9.95 -8.62 -15.74
N HIS A 19 9.41 -7.42 -15.88
CA HIS A 19 10.14 -6.20 -15.57
C HIS A 19 10.60 -6.31 -14.12
N THR A 20 11.87 -6.63 -13.91
CA THR A 20 12.49 -6.62 -12.59
C THR A 20 12.63 -5.16 -12.19
N HIS A 21 11.60 -4.65 -11.50
CA HIS A 21 11.61 -3.30 -10.93
C HIS A 21 12.75 -3.22 -9.93
N ALA A 22 13.75 -2.40 -10.25
CA ALA A 22 14.97 -2.30 -9.47
C ALA A 22 14.75 -1.34 -8.30
N GLY A 23 14.16 -1.85 -7.21
CA GLY A 23 14.05 -1.13 -5.93
C GLY A 23 12.76 -1.43 -5.19
N THR A 24 12.88 -1.82 -3.92
CA THR A 24 11.77 -1.86 -2.97
C THR A 24 12.03 -0.87 -1.85
N ALA A 25 11.11 0.07 -1.67
CA ALA A 25 11.10 0.96 -0.54
C ALA A 25 10.41 0.29 0.65
N ARG A 26 11.07 0.33 1.80
CA ARG A 26 10.47 -0.05 3.09
C ARG A 26 10.34 1.18 3.97
N LYS A 27 9.13 1.43 4.46
CA LYS A 27 8.85 2.52 5.41
C LYS A 27 8.29 1.93 6.69
N GLU A 28 8.82 2.40 7.82
CA GLU A 28 8.30 2.07 9.15
C GLU A 28 8.02 3.36 9.91
N ALA A 29 6.95 3.37 10.71
CA ALA A 29 6.63 4.48 11.60
C ALA A 29 5.88 3.99 12.84
N LEU A 30 5.97 4.78 13.91
CA LEU A 30 5.11 4.67 15.08
C LEU A 30 3.93 5.63 14.90
N VAL A 31 2.71 5.10 15.03
CA VAL A 31 1.47 5.84 14.91
C VAL A 31 0.68 5.68 16.19
N ARG A 32 0.14 6.78 16.70
CA ARG A 32 -0.66 6.78 17.92
C ARG A 32 -2.13 6.91 17.59
N PHE A 33 -2.95 6.00 18.12
CA PHE A 33 -4.41 6.03 17.99
C PHE A 33 -5.03 6.50 19.31
N ALA A 34 -5.90 7.52 19.20
CA ALA A 34 -6.62 8.18 20.30
C ALA A 34 -5.77 8.53 21.54
N ASP A 35 -4.49 8.83 21.36
CA ASP A 35 -3.53 9.08 22.44
C ASP A 35 -3.37 7.95 23.47
N VAL A 36 -3.72 6.71 23.10
CA VAL A 36 -3.68 5.54 23.99
C VAL A 36 -2.89 4.38 23.42
N VAL A 37 -3.07 4.06 22.13
CA VAL A 37 -2.45 2.87 21.53
C VAL A 37 -1.35 3.28 20.58
N TRP A 38 -0.14 2.79 20.83
CA TRP A 38 0.98 2.93 19.92
C TRP A 38 1.06 1.71 19.00
N LEU A 39 1.12 1.99 17.70
CA LEU A 39 1.24 0.99 16.65
C LEU A 39 2.54 1.21 15.91
N LYS A 40 3.34 0.15 15.76
CA LYS A 40 4.36 0.09 14.73
C LYS A 40 3.71 -0.37 13.45
N VAL A 41 3.78 0.46 12.43
CA VAL A 41 3.31 0.12 11.09
C VAL A 41 4.50 0.08 10.14
N SER A 42 4.55 -0.93 9.28
CA SER A 42 5.57 -1.08 8.24
C SER A 42 4.94 -1.40 6.89
N VAL A 43 5.47 -0.80 5.83
CA VAL A 43 5.03 -1.03 4.46
C VAL A 43 6.21 -1.31 3.56
N GLU A 44 6.04 -2.31 2.71
CA GLU A 44 6.94 -2.63 1.61
C GLU A 44 6.21 -2.32 0.29
N THR A 45 6.82 -1.47 -0.53
CA THR A 45 6.30 -1.05 -1.84
C THR A 45 7.44 -1.00 -2.86
N PRO A 46 7.18 -1.31 -4.14
CA PRO A 46 8.12 -0.99 -5.21
C PRO A 46 8.39 0.52 -5.25
N GLU A 47 9.61 0.89 -5.61
CA GLU A 47 9.98 2.29 -5.88
C GLU A 47 9.34 2.78 -7.19
N GLU A 48 9.17 1.87 -8.16
CA GLU A 48 8.55 2.16 -9.45
C GLU A 48 7.26 1.36 -9.64
N LEU A 49 6.21 2.05 -10.10
CA LEU A 49 4.87 1.54 -10.34
C LEU A 49 4.51 1.72 -11.82
N VAL A 50 4.49 0.64 -12.59
CA VAL A 50 4.04 0.67 -13.98
C VAL A 50 2.52 0.66 -14.02
N ALA A 51 1.95 1.63 -14.73
CA ALA A 51 0.50 1.84 -14.81
C ALA A 51 -0.28 0.58 -15.24
N ALA A 52 0.27 -0.20 -16.17
CA ALA A 52 -0.37 -1.40 -16.70
C ALA A 52 -0.25 -2.64 -15.80
N GLU A 53 0.55 -2.59 -14.73
CA GLU A 53 0.80 -3.73 -13.85
C GLU A 53 -0.11 -3.73 -12.61
N GLU A 54 -0.11 -4.86 -11.90
CA GLU A 54 -0.77 -5.02 -10.61
C GLU A 54 0.28 -5.38 -9.55
N TYR A 55 0.22 -4.70 -8.42
CA TYR A 55 1.16 -4.86 -7.31
C TYR A 55 0.43 -5.29 -6.05
N GLU A 56 1.12 -6.02 -5.17
CA GLU A 56 0.62 -6.37 -3.85
C GLU A 56 1.46 -5.65 -2.79
N LEU A 57 0.85 -4.70 -2.08
CA LEU A 57 1.50 -4.03 -0.96
C LEU A 57 1.31 -4.84 0.31
N ARG A 58 2.41 -5.04 1.03
CA ARG A 58 2.42 -5.67 2.34
C ARG A 58 2.45 -4.60 3.41
N ILE A 59 1.37 -4.51 4.17
CA ILE A 59 1.21 -3.55 5.26
C ILE A 59 1.10 -4.32 6.56
N THR A 60 2.09 -4.17 7.44
CA THR A 60 2.09 -4.83 8.75
C THR A 60 1.79 -3.81 9.82
N VAL A 61 0.82 -4.12 10.67
CA VAL A 61 0.41 -3.31 11.82
C VAL A 61 0.64 -4.13 13.09
N ARG A 62 1.39 -3.60 14.05
CA ARG A 62 1.69 -4.24 15.33
C ARG A 62 1.41 -3.28 16.48
N ILE A 63 0.67 -3.73 17.49
CA ILE A 63 0.55 -2.97 18.74
C ILE A 63 1.86 -3.11 19.51
N VAL A 64 2.51 -1.99 19.80
CA VAL A 64 3.78 -1.96 20.56
C VAL A 64 3.56 -1.59 22.02
N GLU A 65 2.63 -0.67 22.30
CA GLU A 65 2.37 -0.17 23.64
C GLU A 65 0.91 0.29 23.75
N VAL A 66 0.34 0.14 24.94
CA VAL A 66 -1.01 0.59 25.28
C VAL A 66 -0.92 1.34 26.61
N ASP A 67 -1.34 2.60 26.61
CA ASP A 67 -1.42 3.45 27.80
C ASP A 67 -2.69 3.11 28.62
N GLY A 68 -2.70 1.92 29.24
CA GLY A 68 -3.83 1.41 30.02
C GLY A 68 -4.26 0.01 29.58
N GLU A 69 -5.56 -0.23 29.52
CA GLU A 69 -6.15 -1.50 29.11
C GLU A 69 -6.84 -1.37 27.74
N LEU A 70 -6.42 -2.20 26.78
CA LEU A 70 -7.05 -2.27 25.47
C LEU A 70 -8.21 -3.27 25.50
N ASN A 71 -9.43 -2.79 25.34
CA ASN A 71 -10.61 -3.65 25.24
C ASN A 71 -10.79 -4.17 23.80
N LYS A 72 -10.64 -3.27 22.81
CA LYS A 72 -10.86 -3.60 21.41
C LYS A 72 -10.15 -2.61 20.49
N LEU A 73 -9.37 -3.09 19.54
CA LEU A 73 -8.93 -2.30 18.38
C LEU A 73 -9.36 -3.04 17.11
N ILE A 74 -10.08 -2.36 16.22
CA ILE A 74 -10.47 -2.88 14.91
C ILE A 74 -9.91 -1.98 13.82
N ILE A 75 -9.23 -2.58 12.85
CA ILE A 75 -8.94 -1.91 11.57
C ILE A 75 -10.09 -2.16 10.61
N LYS A 76 -10.80 -1.10 10.24
CA LYS A 76 -11.98 -1.12 9.36
C LYS A 76 -11.60 -1.01 7.89
N GLY A 77 -10.52 -0.30 7.59
CA GLY A 77 -10.09 -0.07 6.22
C GLY A 77 -8.72 0.60 6.15
N ILE A 78 -8.12 0.51 4.96
CA ILE A 78 -6.86 1.13 4.61
C ILE A 78 -7.09 1.96 3.36
N LYS A 79 -6.88 3.27 3.45
CA LYS A 79 -6.95 4.16 2.31
C LYS A 79 -5.55 4.38 1.77
N ILE A 80 -5.39 4.15 0.47
CA ILE A 80 -4.16 4.41 -0.27
C ILE A 80 -4.43 5.56 -1.23
N THR A 81 -3.65 6.62 -1.15
CA THR A 81 -3.78 7.83 -1.98
C THR A 81 -2.48 8.08 -2.73
N LEU A 82 -2.58 8.42 -4.01
CA LEU A 82 -1.45 8.79 -4.86
C LEU A 82 -1.90 9.91 -5.80
N GLY A 83 -1.30 11.10 -5.68
CA GLY A 83 -1.79 12.31 -6.32
C GLY A 83 -3.23 12.64 -5.91
N SER A 84 -4.11 12.85 -6.89
CA SER A 84 -5.54 13.14 -6.66
C SER A 84 -6.43 11.89 -6.55
N CYS A 85 -5.86 10.70 -6.65
CA CYS A 85 -6.60 9.46 -6.75
C CYS A 85 -6.42 8.63 -5.47
N SER A 86 -7.50 8.00 -5.01
CA SER A 86 -7.46 7.14 -3.82
C SER A 86 -8.24 5.85 -4.03
N MET A 87 -7.79 4.79 -3.38
CA MET A 87 -8.52 3.54 -3.24
C MET A 87 -8.64 3.17 -1.76
N GLU A 88 -9.68 2.42 -1.44
CA GLU A 88 -9.89 1.91 -0.09
C GLU A 88 -9.92 0.39 -0.12
N TYR A 89 -9.09 -0.21 0.72
CA TYR A 89 -9.12 -1.62 1.02
C TYR A 89 -9.93 -1.83 2.29
N VAL A 90 -11.00 -2.62 2.17
CA VAL A 90 -11.85 -3.01 3.30
C VAL A 90 -11.67 -4.52 3.50
N PRO A 91 -11.20 -4.97 4.68
CA PRO A 91 -11.15 -6.38 4.99
C PRO A 91 -12.56 -7.01 4.96
N ASP A 92 -12.68 -8.22 4.40
CA ASP A 92 -13.97 -8.95 4.36
C ASP A 92 -14.55 -9.24 5.75
N THR A 93 -13.68 -9.33 6.75
CA THR A 93 -14.05 -9.52 8.15
C THR A 93 -13.35 -8.48 9.02
N PRO A 94 -14.02 -7.95 10.07
CA PRO A 94 -13.40 -7.01 10.98
C PRO A 94 -12.10 -7.57 11.56
N VAL A 95 -10.99 -6.86 11.34
CA VAL A 95 -9.68 -7.28 11.86
C VAL A 95 -9.50 -6.72 13.25
N VAL A 96 -9.67 -7.57 14.25
CA VAL A 96 -9.43 -7.24 15.66
C VAL A 96 -7.95 -7.46 16.00
N LEU A 97 -7.33 -6.48 16.65
CA LEU A 97 -5.97 -6.55 17.17
C LEU A 97 -6.00 -6.54 18.70
N SER A 98 -5.24 -7.45 19.30
CA SER A 98 -5.03 -7.54 20.75
C SER A 98 -3.65 -6.99 21.14
N ALA A 99 -3.47 -6.61 22.41
CA ALA A 99 -2.20 -6.09 22.91
C ALA A 99 -1.02 -7.04 22.59
N GLY A 100 0.04 -6.49 21.99
CA GLY A 100 1.20 -7.25 21.49
C GLY A 100 0.98 -8.03 20.19
N GLY A 101 -0.27 -8.10 19.70
CA GLY A 101 -0.63 -8.72 18.43
C GLY A 101 -0.19 -7.92 17.21
N TYR A 102 -0.18 -8.60 16.06
CA TYR A 102 0.10 -7.98 14.77
C TYR A 102 -0.79 -8.56 13.67
N LYS A 103 -0.94 -7.80 12.58
CA LYS A 103 -1.60 -8.25 11.35
C LYS A 103 -0.83 -7.76 10.14
N GLU A 104 -0.66 -8.66 9.16
CA GLU A 104 -0.28 -8.30 7.79
C GLU A 104 -1.54 -8.19 6.92
N PHE A 105 -1.63 -7.09 6.17
CA PHE A 105 -2.60 -6.85 5.11
C PHE A 105 -1.91 -6.93 3.76
N ARG A 106 -2.56 -7.60 2.81
CA ARG A 106 -2.11 -7.70 1.42
C ARG A 106 -3.08 -6.94 0.54
N VAL A 107 -2.66 -5.76 0.11
CA VAL A 107 -3.53 -4.83 -0.63
C VAL A 107 -3.10 -4.82 -2.09
N ARG A 108 -4.04 -5.15 -2.99
CA ARG A 108 -3.78 -5.10 -4.43
C ARG A 108 -3.91 -3.66 -4.94
N LEU A 109 -2.88 -3.19 -5.62
CA LEU A 109 -2.77 -1.85 -6.18
C LEU A 109 -2.66 -1.95 -7.70
N LYS A 110 -3.54 -1.25 -8.40
CA LYS A 110 -3.51 -1.12 -9.86
C LYS A 110 -3.18 0.33 -10.23
N PRO A 111 -1.93 0.63 -10.62
CA PRO A 111 -1.53 2.02 -10.78
C PRO A 111 -2.19 2.74 -11.94
N ARG A 112 -2.79 2.01 -12.89
CA ARG A 112 -3.62 2.56 -13.98
C ARG A 112 -4.62 3.62 -13.51
N PHE A 113 -5.19 3.45 -12.32
CA PHE A 113 -6.16 4.40 -11.77
C PHE A 113 -5.48 5.73 -11.41
N PHE A 114 -4.23 5.71 -10.95
CA PHE A 114 -3.45 6.92 -10.63
C PHE A 114 -2.77 7.52 -11.87
N ALA A 115 -2.61 6.73 -12.93
CA ALA A 115 -2.00 7.12 -14.21
C ALA A 115 -3.03 7.49 -15.29
N ALA A 116 -4.32 7.63 -14.95
CA ALA A 116 -5.39 7.85 -15.92
C ALA A 116 -5.20 9.11 -16.80
N ASN A 117 -4.46 10.10 -16.30
CA ASN A 117 -4.17 11.35 -17.00
C ASN A 117 -2.74 11.41 -17.58
N MET A 118 -2.00 10.31 -17.60
CA MET A 118 -0.63 10.25 -18.13
C MET A 118 -0.64 9.81 -19.61
N ALA A 119 0.18 10.47 -20.44
CA ALA A 119 0.42 10.04 -21.80
C ALA A 119 1.35 8.81 -21.85
N PRO A 120 1.29 7.99 -22.92
CA PRO A 120 2.21 6.86 -23.08
C PRO A 120 3.69 7.30 -23.02
N GLY A 121 4.45 6.72 -22.10
CA GLY A 121 5.85 7.07 -21.87
C GLY A 121 6.10 8.13 -20.79
N ASP A 122 5.05 8.72 -20.21
CA ASP A 122 5.19 9.67 -19.12
C ASP A 122 5.74 9.02 -17.84
N VAL A 123 6.43 9.84 -17.06
CA VAL A 123 6.96 9.50 -15.74
C VAL A 123 6.46 10.54 -14.74
N ARG A 124 5.96 10.10 -13.59
CA ARG A 124 5.50 10.98 -12.51
C ARG A 124 6.05 10.52 -11.17
N ASP A 125 6.84 11.35 -10.51
CA ASP A 125 7.22 11.13 -9.11
C ASP A 125 6.12 11.70 -8.19
N ASP A 126 5.69 10.91 -7.22
CA ASP A 126 4.55 11.22 -6.35
C ASP A 126 4.73 10.51 -4.99
N ASN A 127 3.84 10.78 -4.05
CA ASN A 127 3.87 10.18 -2.72
C ASN A 127 2.68 9.26 -2.50
N LEU A 128 2.96 7.98 -2.30
CA LEU A 128 1.97 6.99 -1.88
C LEU A 128 1.67 7.19 -0.39
N ARG A 129 0.49 7.75 -0.11
CA ARG A 129 -0.01 7.97 1.24
C ARG A 129 -0.87 6.81 1.69
N ILE A 130 -0.67 6.35 2.92
CA ILE A 130 -1.41 5.26 3.54
C ILE A 130 -2.02 5.76 4.84
N ASP A 131 -3.35 5.66 4.94
CA ASP A 131 -4.14 6.06 6.10
C ASP A 131 -5.03 4.89 6.58
N PHE A 132 -5.32 4.84 7.88
CA PHE A 132 -6.14 3.79 8.47
C PHE A 132 -7.48 4.31 8.98
N ALA A 133 -8.56 3.58 8.69
CA ALA A 133 -9.83 3.72 9.37
C ALA A 133 -9.92 2.69 10.50
N TYR A 134 -10.26 3.12 11.71
CA TYR A 134 -10.27 2.23 12.88
C TYR A 134 -11.44 2.46 13.83
N TYR A 135 -11.56 1.56 14.79
CA TYR A 135 -12.40 1.68 15.98
C TYR A 135 -11.61 1.20 17.19
N LEU A 136 -11.64 1.96 18.27
CA LEU A 136 -10.87 1.71 19.47
C LEU A 136 -11.76 1.85 20.71
N GLU A 137 -11.69 0.85 21.58
CA GLU A 137 -12.19 0.88 22.96
C GLU A 137 -11.03 0.58 23.89
N ALA A 138 -10.75 1.49 24.82
CA ALA A 138 -9.70 1.32 25.82
C ALA A 138 -10.09 1.99 27.15
N ARG A 139 -9.36 1.67 28.21
CA ARG A 139 -9.46 2.30 29.52
C ARG A 139 -8.11 2.84 29.92
N ARG A 140 -8.08 4.08 30.38
CA ARG A 140 -6.86 4.75 30.85
C ARG A 140 -7.04 5.20 32.30
N GLY A 141 -6.00 5.05 33.13
CA GLY A 141 -6.01 5.42 34.54
C GLY A 141 -6.18 4.21 35.48
N ARG A 142 -6.25 4.47 36.79
CA ARG A 142 -6.36 3.45 37.85
C ARG A 142 -7.30 3.95 38.96
N GLY A 143 -8.14 3.07 39.49
CA GLY A 143 -9.06 3.38 40.59
C GLY A 143 -10.23 4.27 40.15
N GLU A 144 -10.55 5.31 40.91
CA GLU A 144 -11.67 6.22 40.63
C GLU A 144 -11.42 7.16 39.43
N ALA A 145 -10.17 7.25 38.94
CA ALA A 145 -9.78 8.07 37.80
C ALA A 145 -9.72 7.28 36.48
N VAL A 146 -10.47 6.18 36.36
CA VAL A 146 -10.56 5.41 35.11
C VAL A 146 -11.39 6.18 34.09
N GLN A 147 -10.76 6.53 32.97
CA GLN A 147 -11.40 7.12 31.81
C GLN A 147 -11.63 6.04 30.75
N GLU A 148 -12.88 5.90 30.31
CA GLU A 148 -13.22 5.09 29.14
C GLU A 148 -12.96 5.90 27.87
N ILE A 149 -12.27 5.30 26.92
CA ILE A 149 -11.87 5.91 25.66
C ILE A 149 -12.49 5.09 24.54
N ILE A 150 -13.47 5.69 23.86
CA ILE A 150 -14.10 5.14 22.68
C ILE A 150 -13.81 6.13 21.55
N ASP A 151 -13.10 5.65 20.54
CA ASP A 151 -12.68 6.48 19.42
C ASP A 151 -12.91 5.78 18.08
N SER A 152 -13.21 6.57 17.06
CA SER A 152 -13.38 6.12 15.68
C SER A 152 -12.65 7.09 14.76
N GLY A 153 -11.36 6.86 14.56
CA GLY A 153 -10.58 7.63 13.61
C GLY A 153 -10.91 7.22 12.17
N LEU A 154 -11.24 8.22 11.34
CA LEU A 154 -11.25 8.09 9.89
C LEU A 154 -9.92 8.62 9.36
N TYR A 155 -9.11 7.70 8.83
CA TYR A 155 -7.90 8.01 8.07
C TYR A 155 -6.78 8.69 8.88
N THR A 156 -6.40 8.07 10.00
CA THR A 156 -5.17 8.43 10.70
C THR A 156 -3.98 8.10 9.82
N GLY A 157 -3.19 9.13 9.48
CA GLY A 157 -2.08 9.03 8.57
C GLY A 157 -0.90 8.26 9.16
N PHE A 158 -0.36 7.34 8.37
CA PHE A 158 0.79 6.53 8.74
C PHE A 158 2.03 6.90 7.94
N ALA A 159 1.93 6.85 6.61
CA ALA A 159 3.09 7.01 5.75
C ALA A 159 2.79 7.83 4.50
N SER A 160 3.85 8.47 4.03
CA SER A 160 3.99 9.07 2.72
C SER A 160 5.29 8.48 2.15
N ILE A 161 5.17 7.63 1.14
CA ILE A 161 6.29 6.89 0.55
C ILE A 161 6.51 7.43 -0.87
N PRO A 162 7.69 7.99 -1.19
CA PRO A 162 7.97 8.44 -2.55
C PRO A 162 7.96 7.23 -3.49
N VAL A 163 7.24 7.37 -4.60
CA VAL A 163 7.13 6.36 -5.66
C VAL A 163 7.17 7.04 -7.01
N ARG A 164 7.66 6.34 -8.02
CA ARG A 164 7.64 6.77 -9.41
C ARG A 164 6.60 5.98 -10.19
N VAL A 165 5.65 6.67 -10.81
CA VAL A 165 4.64 6.07 -11.68
C VAL A 165 5.11 6.17 -13.13
N LEU A 166 5.04 5.05 -13.85
CA LEU A 166 5.46 4.93 -15.24
C LEU A 166 4.27 4.59 -16.14
N ALA A 167 3.98 5.43 -17.13
CA ALA A 167 3.03 5.10 -18.19
C ALA A 167 3.76 4.32 -19.30
N PRO A 168 3.31 3.10 -19.66
CA PRO A 168 3.99 2.29 -20.67
C PRO A 168 3.93 2.97 -22.04
N ARG A 169 4.99 2.81 -22.84
CA ARG A 169 5.02 3.26 -24.23
C ARG A 169 4.16 2.33 -25.09
N THR A 170 3.20 2.89 -25.81
CA THR A 170 2.45 2.16 -26.85
C THR A 170 3.20 2.22 -28.17
N TYR A 171 3.88 1.14 -28.54
CA TYR A 171 4.42 1.01 -29.89
C TYR A 171 3.30 0.57 -30.84
N VAL A 172 2.73 1.52 -31.58
CA VAL A 172 1.82 1.20 -32.69
C VAL A 172 2.67 0.93 -33.93
N TYR A 173 2.76 -0.32 -34.34
CA TYR A 173 3.39 -0.66 -35.62
C TYR A 173 2.43 -0.26 -36.75
N VAL A 174 2.72 0.86 -37.42
CA VAL A 174 2.01 1.23 -38.65
C VAL A 174 2.66 0.47 -39.80
N GLN A 175 1.97 -0.54 -40.32
CA GLN A 175 2.43 -1.24 -41.52
C GLN A 175 2.37 -0.27 -42.70
N PRO A 176 3.50 0.07 -43.36
CA PRO A 176 3.46 0.91 -44.54
C PRO A 176 2.69 0.17 -45.64
N ARG A 177 1.70 0.84 -46.24
CA ARG A 177 1.06 0.36 -47.47
C ARG A 177 2.06 0.51 -48.61
N LEU A 178 2.42 -0.62 -49.22
CA LEU A 178 3.13 -0.67 -50.51
C LEU A 178 2.15 -0.35 -51.65
#